data_AF-A0AAD9NZB0-F1
#
_entry.id   AF-A0AAD9NZB0-F1
#
_cell.length_a   1.000
_cell.length_b   1.000
_cell.length_c   1.000
_cell.angle_alpha   90.00
_cell.angle_beta   90.00
_cell.angle_gamma   90.00
#
_symmetry.space_group_name_H-M   'P 1'
#
loop_
_entity.id
_entity.type
_entity.pdbx_description
1 polymer ?
#
loop_
_entity_poly.entity_id
_entity_poly.type
_entity_poly.pdbx_seq_one_letter_code
_entity_poly.pdbx_strand_id
1 'polypeptide(L)'
;MSIYLTQPVHYPEAPAMLKYIQTIRDLSERGSNWQGYDESFRALRGLHSWGWDTVESELWLQAGRTVCVSYSGAPFQSKGVARRPGQQSNNPCFAFNKGLQCDGRRCRYQHKCKRCGAGHPATQCPRFRQASTGMFPAIAQRCPTQ
;
A
#
# COMPACT_ATOMS: atom_id res chain seq x y z
N MET A 1 -37.06 -6.21 -4.25
CA MET A 1 -37.02 -7.69 -4.23
C MET A 1 -35.81 -8.14 -5.03
N SER A 2 -35.01 -9.06 -4.49
CA SER A 2 -33.72 -9.44 -5.04
C SER A 2 -33.89 -10.32 -6.28
N ILE A 3 -33.33 -9.91 -7.42
CA ILE A 3 -33.42 -10.57 -8.73
C ILE A 3 -32.96 -12.04 -8.74
N TYR A 4 -32.16 -12.44 -7.74
CA TYR A 4 -31.63 -13.79 -7.60
C TYR A 4 -32.67 -14.88 -7.27
N LEU A 5 -33.91 -14.51 -6.93
CA LEU A 5 -34.98 -15.46 -6.58
C LEU A 5 -35.85 -15.88 -7.78
N THR A 6 -35.61 -15.35 -8.98
CA THR A 6 -36.54 -15.48 -10.12
C THR A 6 -36.10 -16.45 -11.23
N GLN A 7 -34.95 -17.14 -11.09
CA GLN A 7 -34.48 -18.10 -12.10
C GLN A 7 -34.31 -19.52 -11.52
N PRO A 8 -35.13 -20.50 -11.94
CA PRO A 8 -35.15 -21.86 -11.36
C PRO A 8 -33.97 -22.76 -11.79
N VAL A 9 -33.07 -22.28 -12.64
CA VAL A 9 -31.92 -23.04 -13.17
C VAL A 9 -30.62 -22.89 -12.36
N HIS A 10 -30.51 -21.88 -11.48
CA HIS A 10 -29.34 -21.69 -10.60
C HIS A 10 -29.61 -21.99 -9.11
N TYR A 11 -30.76 -22.57 -8.82
CA TYR A 11 -31.24 -22.79 -7.45
C TYR A 11 -30.44 -23.80 -6.59
N PRO A 12 -29.84 -24.89 -7.10
CA PRO A 12 -29.20 -25.88 -6.22
C PRO A 12 -27.90 -25.37 -5.59
N GLU A 13 -27.29 -24.35 -6.19
CA GLU A 13 -25.98 -23.83 -5.76
C GLU A 13 -26.09 -22.59 -4.85
N ALA A 14 -27.25 -21.91 -4.87
CA ALA A 14 -27.53 -20.77 -4.01
C ALA A 14 -27.30 -21.02 -2.51
N PRO A 15 -27.79 -22.13 -1.90
CA PRO A 15 -27.52 -22.38 -0.48
C PRO A 15 -26.02 -22.60 -0.19
N ALA A 16 -25.31 -23.28 -1.09
CA ALA A 16 -23.88 -23.50 -0.98
C ALA A 16 -23.10 -22.17 -1.05
N MET A 17 -23.49 -21.25 -1.94
CA MET A 17 -22.91 -19.91 -2.01
C MET A 17 -23.16 -19.10 -0.74
N LEU A 18 -24.35 -19.20 -0.15
CA LEU A 18 -24.67 -18.50 1.09
C LEU A 18 -23.81 -18.97 2.26
N LYS A 19 -23.55 -20.28 2.37
CA LYS A 19 -22.65 -20.83 3.38
C LYS A 19 -21.22 -20.30 3.19
N TYR A 20 -20.73 -20.26 1.95
CA TYR A 20 -19.44 -19.66 1.64
C TYR A 20 -19.35 -18.17 2.01
N ILE A 21 -20.40 -17.40 1.72
CA ILE A 21 -20.43 -15.98 2.10
C ILE A 21 -20.41 -15.84 3.63
N GLN A 22 -21.10 -16.73 4.36
CA GLN A 22 -21.10 -16.75 5.81
C GLN A 22 -19.68 -17.03 6.36
N THR A 23 -18.93 -17.98 5.79
CA THR A 23 -17.57 -18.27 6.25
C THR A 23 -16.61 -17.10 6.03
N ILE A 24 -16.73 -16.40 4.89
CA ILE A 24 -15.96 -15.16 4.64
C ILE A 24 -16.30 -14.09 5.67
N ARG A 25 -17.59 -13.91 5.98
CA ARG A 25 -18.03 -12.94 7.00
C ARG A 25 -17.46 -13.29 8.36
N ASP A 26 -17.56 -14.54 8.79
CA ASP A 26 -17.00 -15.00 10.07
C ASP A 26 -15.49 -14.75 10.16
N LEU A 27 -14.74 -15.00 9.07
CA LEU A 27 -13.30 -14.69 9.01
C LEU A 27 -13.02 -13.18 9.08
N SER A 28 -13.85 -12.38 8.41
CA SER A 28 -13.71 -10.92 8.43
C SER A 28 -13.97 -10.32 9.81
N GLU A 29 -14.98 -10.82 10.52
CA GLU A 29 -15.34 -10.40 11.88
C GLU A 29 -14.25 -10.76 12.89
N ARG A 30 -13.55 -11.88 12.66
CA ARG A 30 -12.41 -12.34 13.48
C ARG A 30 -11.11 -11.57 13.21
N GLY A 31 -11.08 -10.69 12.21
CA GLY A 31 -9.84 -10.00 11.79
C GLY A 31 -8.79 -10.94 11.18
N SER A 32 -9.22 -12.08 10.67
CA SER A 32 -8.40 -13.10 10.02
C SER A 32 -8.11 -12.73 8.54
N ASN A 33 -7.21 -13.46 7.89
CA ASN A 33 -6.89 -13.21 6.47
C ASN A 33 -7.97 -13.82 5.54
N TRP A 34 -9.15 -13.18 5.53
CA TRP A 34 -10.27 -13.60 4.69
C TRP A 34 -9.96 -13.49 3.20
N GLN A 35 -9.10 -12.55 2.78
CA GLN A 35 -8.74 -12.37 1.37
C GLN A 35 -7.89 -13.55 0.86
N GLY A 36 -6.88 -13.95 1.62
CA GLY A 36 -6.06 -15.11 1.26
C GLY A 36 -6.87 -16.42 1.20
N TYR A 37 -7.90 -16.54 2.04
CA TYR A 37 -8.86 -17.63 1.99
C TYR A 37 -9.68 -17.61 0.68
N ASP A 38 -10.29 -16.47 0.31
CA ASP A 38 -11.10 -16.32 -0.91
C ASP A 38 -10.28 -16.65 -2.17
N GLU A 39 -9.06 -16.11 -2.27
CA GLU A 39 -8.15 -16.35 -3.40
C GLU A 39 -7.78 -17.84 -3.53
N SER A 40 -7.37 -18.47 -2.43
CA SER A 40 -6.98 -19.88 -2.43
C SER A 40 -8.16 -20.79 -2.74
N PHE A 41 -9.34 -20.48 -2.20
CA PHE A 41 -10.57 -21.23 -2.45
C PHE A 41 -10.98 -21.15 -3.92
N ARG A 42 -10.96 -19.96 -4.54
CA ARG A 42 -11.27 -19.79 -5.97
C ARG A 42 -10.27 -20.51 -6.87
N ALA A 43 -8.98 -20.50 -6.51
CA ALA A 43 -7.95 -21.23 -7.23
C ALA A 43 -8.18 -22.75 -7.18
N LEU A 44 -8.45 -23.31 -6.00
CA LEU A 44 -8.73 -24.73 -5.83
C LEU A 44 -10.02 -25.15 -6.54
N ARG A 45 -11.05 -24.31 -6.48
CA ARG A 45 -12.31 -24.56 -7.17
C ARG A 45 -12.13 -24.61 -8.69
N GLY A 46 -11.27 -23.75 -9.25
CA GLY A 46 -10.89 -23.78 -10.66
C GLY A 46 -10.18 -25.07 -11.07
N LEU A 47 -9.45 -25.70 -10.14
CA LEU A 47 -8.72 -26.95 -10.38
C LEU A 47 -9.59 -28.20 -10.17
N HIS A 48 -10.45 -28.21 -9.15
CA HIS A 48 -11.14 -29.42 -8.68
C HIS A 48 -12.68 -29.38 -8.78
N SER A 49 -13.28 -28.39 -9.43
CA SER A 49 -14.75 -28.27 -9.59
C SER A 49 -15.53 -28.42 -8.27
N TRP A 50 -14.97 -27.89 -7.18
CA TRP A 50 -15.57 -28.00 -5.85
C TRP A 50 -16.88 -27.20 -5.73
N GLY A 51 -17.78 -27.70 -4.89
CA GLY A 51 -18.99 -26.97 -4.51
C GLY A 51 -18.65 -25.77 -3.62
N TRP A 52 -19.54 -24.76 -3.56
CA TRP A 52 -19.35 -23.63 -2.62
C TRP A 52 -19.51 -24.05 -1.14
N ASP A 53 -20.12 -25.22 -0.88
CA ASP A 53 -20.47 -25.67 0.48
C ASP A 53 -19.29 -26.27 1.27
N THR A 54 -18.21 -26.61 0.55
CA THR A 54 -17.05 -27.28 1.12
C THR A 54 -16.11 -26.27 1.78
N VAL A 55 -15.91 -26.40 3.09
CA VAL A 55 -14.91 -25.64 3.83
C VAL A 55 -13.71 -26.55 4.04
N GLU A 56 -12.61 -26.25 3.35
CA GLU A 56 -11.35 -26.98 3.54
C GLU A 56 -10.76 -26.61 4.91
N SER A 57 -10.56 -27.61 5.77
CA SER A 57 -10.06 -27.40 7.13
C SER A 57 -8.68 -26.75 7.15
N GLU A 58 -7.81 -27.11 6.21
CA GLU A 58 -6.47 -26.54 6.09
C GLU A 58 -6.50 -25.06 5.70
N LEU A 59 -7.35 -24.67 4.74
CA LEU A 59 -7.52 -23.27 4.36
C LEU A 59 -8.14 -22.46 5.50
N TRP A 60 -9.12 -23.04 6.21
CA TRP A 60 -9.75 -22.40 7.35
C TRP A 60 -8.76 -22.17 8.49
N LEU A 61 -7.94 -23.17 8.82
CA LEU A 61 -6.88 -23.06 9.83
C LEU A 61 -5.80 -22.05 9.41
N GLN A 62 -5.42 -22.04 8.14
CA GLN A 62 -4.44 -21.11 7.59
C GLN A 62 -4.95 -19.66 7.58
N ALA A 63 -6.23 -19.44 7.30
CA ALA A 63 -6.87 -18.13 7.37
C ALA A 63 -7.09 -17.66 8.81
N GLY A 64 -7.48 -18.60 9.69
CA GLY A 64 -7.70 -18.39 11.12
C GLY A 64 -6.41 -18.12 11.90
N ARG A 65 -5.25 -18.55 11.39
CA ARG A 65 -3.96 -18.03 11.84
C ARG A 65 -3.97 -16.54 11.58
N THR A 66 -4.03 -15.77 12.67
CA THR A 66 -3.80 -14.33 12.64
C THR A 66 -2.38 -14.09 12.18
N VAL A 67 -2.16 -14.11 10.87
CA VAL A 67 -1.02 -13.44 10.30
C VAL A 67 -1.34 -11.99 10.55
N CYS A 68 -0.71 -11.41 11.57
CA CYS A 68 -0.41 -9.99 11.55
C CYS A 68 0.46 -9.75 10.32
N VAL A 69 -0.15 -9.84 9.13
CA VAL A 69 0.38 -9.26 7.92
C VAL A 69 0.35 -7.79 8.29
N SER A 70 1.49 -7.33 8.77
CA SER A 70 1.87 -5.94 8.75
C SER A 70 1.92 -5.61 7.27
N TYR A 71 0.74 -5.47 6.66
CA TYR A 71 0.60 -4.90 5.35
C TYR A 71 1.09 -3.49 5.58
N SER A 72 2.33 -3.25 5.18
CA SER A 72 3.00 -1.96 5.21
C SER A 72 2.33 -0.96 4.26
N GLY A 73 1.11 -1.23 3.79
CA GLY A 73 0.10 -0.24 3.46
C GLY A 73 -0.80 -0.01 4.67
N ALA A 74 -0.37 0.88 5.56
CA ALA A 74 -1.24 1.45 6.59
C ALA A 74 -2.55 1.91 5.92
N PRO A 75 -3.73 1.70 6.55
CA PRO A 75 -4.93 2.39 6.13
C PRO A 75 -4.60 3.88 6.06
N PHE A 76 -5.09 4.57 5.05
CA PHE A 76 -5.19 6.01 5.04
C PHE A 76 -6.19 6.44 6.13
N GLN A 77 -5.82 6.20 7.37
CA GLN A 77 -6.37 6.80 8.55
C GLN A 77 -5.17 7.48 9.18
N SER A 78 -4.91 8.69 8.72
CA SER A 78 -4.29 9.67 9.59
C SER A 78 -5.18 9.79 10.82
N LYS A 79 -4.98 8.91 11.81
CA LYS A 79 -5.23 9.28 13.20
C LYS A 79 -4.39 10.52 13.39
N GLY A 80 -5.06 11.66 13.31
CA GLY A 80 -4.47 12.95 13.58
C GLY A 80 -4.02 12.91 15.02
N VAL A 81 -2.81 12.41 15.27
CA VAL A 81 -2.03 12.86 16.40
C VAL A 81 -2.01 14.36 16.20
N ALA A 82 -2.77 15.07 17.03
CA ALA A 82 -2.82 16.52 17.07
C ALA A 82 -1.40 16.99 17.38
N ARG A 83 -0.58 17.13 16.32
CA ARG A 83 0.79 17.62 16.47
C ARG A 83 0.67 19.06 16.89
N ARG A 84 1.37 19.40 17.97
CA ARG A 84 1.36 20.73 18.58
C ARG A 84 1.52 21.82 17.51
N PRO A 85 0.81 22.96 17.62
CA PRO A 85 1.05 24.12 16.77
C PRO A 85 2.54 24.46 16.77
N GLY A 86 3.17 24.50 15.59
CA GLY A 86 4.60 24.82 15.44
C GLY A 86 5.54 23.62 15.18
N GLN A 87 5.09 22.37 15.31
CA GLN A 87 5.95 21.23 14.98
C GLN A 87 6.02 21.02 13.45
N GLN A 88 7.11 21.49 12.84
CA GLN A 88 7.43 21.16 11.44
C GLN A 88 7.59 19.65 11.29
N SER A 89 6.95 19.05 10.30
CA SER A 89 7.18 17.64 10.03
C SER A 89 8.60 17.45 9.47
N ASN A 90 9.32 16.41 9.90
CA ASN A 90 10.61 16.03 9.32
C ASN A 90 10.53 15.69 7.82
N ASN A 91 9.33 15.46 7.31
CA ASN A 91 9.07 15.16 5.92
C ASN A 91 9.25 16.41 5.03
N PRO A 92 9.94 16.28 3.89
CA PRO A 92 10.15 17.38 2.96
C PRO A 92 8.84 17.81 2.28
N CYS A 93 8.68 19.11 2.03
CA CYS A 93 7.51 19.67 1.35
C CYS A 93 7.43 19.17 -0.09
N PHE A 94 6.31 18.57 -0.45
CA PHE A 94 6.10 18.05 -1.81
C PHE A 94 5.94 19.16 -2.85
N ALA A 95 5.19 20.23 -2.54
CA ALA A 95 4.99 21.36 -3.43
C ALA A 95 6.33 22.05 -3.76
N PHE A 96 7.12 22.36 -2.73
CA PHE A 96 8.49 22.85 -2.89
C PHE A 96 9.34 21.91 -3.75
N ASN A 97 9.34 20.60 -3.46
CA ASN A 97 10.16 19.65 -4.23
C ASN A 97 9.75 19.52 -5.70
N LYS A 98 8.47 19.79 -6.04
CA LYS A 98 7.97 19.84 -7.41
C LYS A 98 8.23 21.17 -8.14
N GLY A 99 8.75 22.19 -7.44
CA GLY A 99 8.86 23.55 -7.98
C GLY A 99 7.52 24.30 -8.04
N LEU A 100 6.51 23.82 -7.32
CA LEU A 100 5.24 24.53 -7.16
C LEU A 100 5.39 25.64 -6.12
N GLN A 101 4.58 26.69 -6.25
CA GLN A 101 4.52 27.77 -5.28
C GLN A 101 4.09 27.20 -3.92
N CYS A 102 4.88 27.50 -2.89
CA CYS A 102 4.60 27.10 -1.52
C CYS A 102 5.00 28.23 -0.61
N ASP A 103 4.07 28.65 0.27
CA ASP A 103 4.29 29.70 1.26
C ASP A 103 5.29 29.23 2.31
N GLY A 104 6.59 29.26 2.00
CA GLY A 104 7.61 28.61 2.82
C GLY A 104 7.65 29.04 4.28
N ARG A 105 7.15 30.24 4.61
CA ARG A 105 7.02 30.69 6.00
C ARG A 105 5.82 30.10 6.74
N ARG A 106 4.78 29.65 6.04
CA ARG A 106 3.58 29.00 6.58
C ARG A 106 3.50 27.50 6.25
N CYS A 107 4.51 26.97 5.58
CA CYS A 107 4.55 25.57 5.20
C CYS A 107 4.85 24.69 6.42
N ARG A 108 3.99 23.67 6.64
CA ARG A 108 4.14 22.68 7.71
C ARG A 108 5.30 21.69 7.47
N TYR A 109 5.76 21.59 6.23
CA TYR A 109 6.77 20.64 5.78
C TYR A 109 8.10 21.34 5.52
N GLN A 110 9.23 20.66 5.74
CA GLN A 110 10.55 21.27 5.55
C GLN A 110 10.87 21.52 4.07
N HIS A 111 11.34 22.72 3.74
CA HIS A 111 11.78 23.08 2.39
C HIS A 111 13.21 22.59 2.12
N LYS A 112 13.35 21.27 2.08
CA LYS A 112 14.59 20.57 1.77
C LYS A 112 14.39 19.61 0.60
N CYS A 113 15.43 19.43 -0.19
CA CYS A 113 15.43 18.48 -1.29
C CYS A 113 15.20 17.06 -0.76
N LYS A 114 14.22 16.33 -1.31
CA LYS A 114 13.97 14.92 -0.95
C LYS A 114 15.17 14.01 -1.24
N ARG A 115 16.07 14.40 -2.14
CA ARG A 115 17.19 13.57 -2.61
C ARG A 115 18.49 13.80 -1.86
N CYS A 116 18.86 15.06 -1.62
CA CYS A 116 20.14 15.41 -1.00
C CYS A 116 20.01 16.19 0.31
N GLY A 117 18.80 16.56 0.73
CA GLY A 117 18.57 17.33 1.96
C GLY A 117 18.93 18.82 1.91
N ALA A 118 19.47 19.32 0.80
CA ALA A 118 19.85 20.72 0.64
C ALA A 118 18.65 21.65 0.37
N GLY A 119 18.84 22.98 0.53
CA GLY A 119 17.82 24.02 0.40
C GLY A 119 17.39 24.37 -1.04
N HIS A 120 17.12 23.37 -1.87
CA HIS A 120 16.63 23.55 -3.24
C HIS A 120 15.53 22.52 -3.56
N PRO A 121 14.66 22.78 -4.55
CA PRO A 121 13.65 21.81 -4.97
C PRO A 121 14.29 20.56 -5.59
N ALA A 122 13.59 19.42 -5.60
CA ALA A 122 14.13 18.19 -6.21
C ALA A 122 14.35 18.32 -7.73
N THR A 123 13.60 19.21 -8.38
CA THR A 123 13.76 19.55 -9.81
C THR A 123 15.12 20.19 -10.13
N GLN A 124 15.70 20.92 -9.18
CA GLN A 124 16.99 21.61 -9.35
C GLN A 124 18.15 20.86 -8.67
N CYS A 125 17.98 19.57 -8.36
CA CYS A 125 19.00 18.82 -7.66
C CYS A 125 20.21 18.51 -8.57
N PRO A 126 21.44 18.91 -8.19
CA PRO A 126 22.63 18.63 -9.01
C PRO A 126 22.92 17.13 -9.11
N ARG A 127 22.54 16.34 -8.10
CA ARG A 127 22.62 14.86 -8.15
C ARG A 127 21.68 14.22 -9.16
N PHE A 128 20.69 14.94 -9.69
CA PHE A 128 19.84 14.43 -10.77
C PHE A 128 20.51 14.58 -12.14
N ARG A 129 21.26 15.68 -12.36
CA ARG A 129 21.94 15.93 -13.63
C ARG A 129 23.14 15.02 -13.89
N GLN A 130 23.68 14.40 -12.84
CA GLN A 130 24.83 13.48 -12.95
C GLN A 130 24.46 12.08 -13.45
N ALA A 131 23.18 11.72 -13.61
CA ALA A 131 22.77 10.40 -14.11
C ALA A 131 22.77 10.30 -15.65
N SER A 132 22.87 11.42 -16.38
CA SER A 132 22.79 11.46 -17.85
C SER A 132 24.08 11.89 -18.54
N THR A 133 25.19 12.07 -17.82
CA THR A 133 26.45 12.49 -18.43
C THR A 133 27.63 11.99 -17.59
N GLY A 134 28.01 10.74 -17.85
CA GLY A 134 29.14 10.06 -17.21
C GLY A 134 30.09 9.51 -18.27
N MET A 135 30.52 10.37 -19.19
CA MET A 135 31.74 10.19 -19.97
C MET A 135 32.90 10.50 -19.00
N PHE A 136 33.59 9.46 -18.53
CA PHE A 136 34.87 9.59 -17.82
C PHE A 136 35.97 10.10 -18.78
N PRO A 137 37.14 10.54 -18.30
CA PRO A 137 37.44 11.28 -17.07
C PRO A 137 38.22 12.58 -17.40
N ALA A 138 38.37 13.50 -16.45
CA ALA A 138 39.43 14.50 -16.51
C ALA A 138 40.22 14.47 -15.19
N ILE A 139 41.37 13.81 -15.28
CA ILE A 139 42.48 13.96 -14.34
C ILE A 139 43.06 15.37 -14.55
N ALA A 140 43.09 16.19 -13.50
CA ALA A 140 44.00 17.33 -13.35
C ALA A 140 44.20 17.54 -11.85
N GLN A 141 45.25 16.97 -11.28
CA GLN A 141 46.57 17.61 -11.06
C GLN A 141 46.61 18.39 -9.73
N ARG A 142 47.66 18.04 -8.96
CA ARG A 142 48.07 18.58 -7.65
C ARG A 142 48.34 20.09 -7.72
N CYS A 143 48.27 20.77 -6.57
CA CYS A 143 49.40 21.53 -5.99
C CYS A 143 49.06 22.12 -4.58
N PRO A 144 50.07 22.60 -3.81
CA PRO A 144 50.16 22.49 -2.34
C PRO A 144 49.98 23.80 -1.54
N THR A 145 50.31 23.71 -0.23
CA THR A 145 50.67 24.75 0.78
C THR A 145 49.54 25.59 1.40
N GLN A 146 49.42 25.59 2.73
CA GLN A 146 50.38 26.16 3.69
C GLN A 146 50.60 25.22 4.88
#